data_AF-A0A0C2BNV1-F1
#
_entry.id   AF-A0A0C2BNV1-F1
#
_cell.length_a   1.000
_cell.length_b   1.000
_cell.length_c   1.000
_cell.angle_alpha   90.00
_cell.angle_beta   90.00
_cell.angle_gamma   90.00
#
_symmetry.space_group_name_H-M   'P 1'
#
loop_
_entity.id
_entity.type
_entity.pdbx_description
1 polymer ?
#
loop_
_entity_poly.entity_id
_entity_poly.type
_entity_poly.pdbx_seq_one_letter_code
_entity_poly.pdbx_strand_id
1 'polypeptide(L)'
;MGISIIKPAHKGQLATHSAGQLQCSTKQHAEQFKCIFASKACTCTHGLREAFCLCSPSDMEELMKTSSLPLVSKSFIILSSNKQVYAKPNIGSTLQLHLVTENMKITTHLSNTTYEIEISDLIGCYDCVTGAEVSLYCRSNGGQTIANIECPTENQVALCTANGHLNKLVFHFATSIISTECIASCPGGTVRFTVKGTLQFVNDNLLEGDTKSETVTRNTTKDISFLGDLPELVIDVLSKIPDFFFIAVLFRIVLLITAILLNALCILSWYVLSFL
;
A
#
# COMPACT_ATOMS: atom_id res chain seq x y z
N MET A 1 8.22 16.04 2.70
CA MET A 1 7.37 14.83 2.54
C MET A 1 8.15 13.82 1.74
N GLY A 2 8.43 12.66 2.34
CA GLY A 2 9.08 11.52 1.67
C GLY A 2 8.08 10.69 0.87
N ILE A 3 8.57 9.70 0.13
CA ILE A 3 7.77 8.70 -0.57
C ILE A 3 7.87 7.38 0.20
N SER A 4 6.73 6.68 0.33
CA SER A 4 6.62 5.40 1.04
C SER A 4 5.77 4.41 0.23
N ILE A 5 5.94 3.12 0.50
CA ILE A 5 5.20 2.04 -0.17
C ILE A 5 4.16 1.45 0.77
N ILE A 6 2.90 1.71 0.50
CA ILE A 6 1.78 1.15 1.28
C ILE A 6 0.98 0.15 0.44
N LYS A 7 0.13 -0.63 1.11
CA LYS A 7 -0.82 -1.52 0.44
C LYS A 7 -1.64 -0.71 -0.59
N PRO A 8 -1.93 -1.29 -1.78
CA PRO A 8 -2.54 -0.55 -2.87
C PRO A 8 -3.93 -0.02 -2.50
N ALA A 9 -4.14 1.26 -2.78
CA ALA A 9 -5.42 1.94 -2.68
C ALA A 9 -5.70 2.59 -4.04
N HIS A 10 -6.45 1.89 -4.90
CA HIS A 10 -6.76 2.40 -6.22
C HIS A 10 -7.71 3.61 -6.13
N LYS A 11 -7.52 4.57 -7.03
CA LYS A 11 -8.37 5.77 -7.12
C LYS A 11 -9.83 5.35 -7.30
N GLY A 12 -10.69 5.84 -6.41
CA GLY A 12 -12.13 5.55 -6.41
C GLY A 12 -12.50 4.22 -5.77
N GLN A 13 -11.53 3.37 -5.44
CA GLN A 13 -11.76 2.13 -4.71
C GLN A 13 -11.53 2.34 -3.22
N LEU A 14 -12.61 2.44 -2.47
CA LEU A 14 -12.58 2.70 -1.04
C LEU A 14 -12.39 1.38 -0.28
N ALA A 15 -11.32 1.29 0.50
CA ALA A 15 -10.97 0.10 1.26
C ALA A 15 -10.83 0.44 2.76
N THR A 16 -11.68 -0.16 3.59
CA THR A 16 -11.65 0.00 5.05
C THR A 16 -10.33 -0.49 5.65
N HIS A 17 -9.85 0.15 6.72
CA HIS A 17 -8.59 -0.16 7.40
C HIS A 17 -7.34 -0.02 6.51
N SER A 18 -7.38 0.90 5.56
CA SER A 18 -6.24 1.20 4.68
C SER A 18 -6.17 2.71 4.39
N ALA A 19 -5.06 3.15 3.82
CA ALA A 19 -4.94 4.52 3.28
C ALA A 19 -6.00 4.87 2.23
N GLY A 20 -6.64 3.87 1.61
CA GLY A 20 -7.73 4.05 0.67
C GLY A 20 -9.11 4.25 1.29
N GLN A 21 -9.24 4.23 2.63
CA GLN A 21 -10.52 4.39 3.33
C GLN A 21 -11.12 5.79 3.11
N LEU A 22 -10.25 6.80 2.94
CA LEU A 22 -10.59 8.20 2.70
C LEU A 22 -9.80 8.68 1.49
N GLN A 23 -10.49 9.14 0.44
CA GLN A 23 -9.84 9.63 -0.77
C GLN A 23 -10.35 11.03 -1.15
N CYS A 24 -9.42 11.93 -1.44
CA CYS A 24 -9.70 13.29 -1.87
C CYS A 24 -9.13 13.51 -3.28
N SER A 25 -9.82 14.26 -4.13
CA SER A 25 -9.36 14.50 -5.50
C SER A 25 -8.21 15.50 -5.61
N THR A 26 -8.10 16.42 -4.64
CA THR A 26 -7.05 17.44 -4.58
C THR A 26 -6.57 17.64 -3.15
N LYS A 27 -5.38 18.25 -3.01
CA LYS A 27 -4.86 18.68 -1.70
C LYS A 27 -5.81 19.64 -0.98
N GLN A 28 -6.39 20.59 -1.71
CA GLN A 28 -7.35 21.54 -1.15
C GLN A 28 -8.62 20.84 -0.64
N HIS A 29 -9.11 19.82 -1.35
CA HIS A 29 -10.24 19.02 -0.88
C HIS A 29 -9.90 18.25 0.39
N ALA A 30 -8.66 17.76 0.54
CA ALA A 30 -8.20 17.14 1.78
C ALA A 30 -8.16 18.14 2.94
N GLU A 31 -7.63 19.34 2.71
CA GLU A 31 -7.58 20.43 3.70
C GLU A 31 -9.00 20.90 4.11
N GLN A 32 -9.97 20.85 3.20
CA GLN A 32 -11.37 21.20 3.43
C GLN A 32 -12.27 20.00 3.79
N PHE A 33 -11.71 18.81 3.92
CA PHE A 33 -12.43 17.57 4.19
C PHE A 33 -13.55 17.20 3.19
N LYS A 34 -13.42 17.63 1.93
CA LYS A 34 -14.32 17.31 0.80
C LYS A 34 -13.91 16.01 0.11
N CYS A 35 -13.96 14.92 0.86
CA CYS A 35 -13.45 13.61 0.44
C CYS A 35 -14.55 12.54 0.42
N ILE A 36 -14.27 11.41 -0.23
CA ILE A 36 -15.15 10.23 -0.25
C ILE A 36 -14.66 9.18 0.76
N PHE A 37 -15.60 8.45 1.36
CA PHE A 37 -15.36 7.52 2.48
C PHE A 37 -15.93 6.15 2.20
N ALA A 38 -15.20 5.09 2.60
CA ALA A 38 -15.72 3.74 2.56
C ALA A 38 -16.99 3.62 3.43
N SER A 39 -18.02 2.93 2.93
CA SER A 39 -19.16 2.54 3.76
C SER A 39 -18.64 1.64 4.89
N LYS A 40 -18.75 2.08 6.16
CA LYS A 40 -18.13 1.49 7.38
C LYS A 40 -16.72 1.98 7.74
N ALA A 41 -16.29 3.14 7.22
CA ALA A 41 -15.09 3.82 7.72
C ALA A 41 -15.16 4.15 9.23
N CYS A 42 -16.38 4.41 9.73
CA CYS A 42 -16.66 4.67 11.13
C CYS A 42 -17.85 3.85 11.62
N THR A 43 -17.78 3.42 12.87
CA THR A 43 -18.87 2.78 13.60
C THR A 43 -19.40 3.78 14.63
N CYS A 44 -20.68 4.12 14.53
CA CYS A 44 -21.34 4.99 15.49
C CYS A 44 -22.29 4.20 16.37
N THR A 45 -22.21 4.42 17.68
CA THR A 45 -23.15 3.91 18.67
C THR A 45 -23.99 5.06 19.20
N HIS A 46 -25.28 4.80 19.38
CA HIS A 46 -26.22 5.77 19.92
C HIS A 46 -26.30 5.62 21.45
N GLY A 47 -25.85 6.64 22.18
CA GLY A 47 -26.12 6.77 23.61
C GLY A 47 -27.38 7.61 23.86
N LEU A 48 -27.92 7.52 25.08
CA LEU A 48 -29.13 8.23 25.51
C LEU A 48 -29.04 9.77 25.45
N ARG A 49 -27.83 10.33 25.52
CA ARG A 49 -27.59 11.79 25.49
C ARG A 49 -26.58 12.22 24.43
N GLU A 50 -25.72 11.31 24.00
CA GLU A 50 -24.61 11.60 23.08
C GLU A 50 -24.42 10.40 22.16
N ALA A 51 -24.08 10.66 20.89
CA ALA A 51 -23.66 9.65 19.95
C ALA A 51 -22.13 9.56 19.97
N PHE A 52 -21.60 8.34 19.92
CA PHE A 52 -20.17 8.09 19.92
C PHE A 52 -19.77 7.41 18.62
N CYS A 53 -18.85 8.01 17.86
CA CYS A 53 -18.37 7.46 16.60
C CYS A 53 -16.89 7.11 16.71
N LEU A 54 -16.56 5.85 16.44
CA LEU A 54 -15.20 5.34 16.32
C LEU A 54 -14.87 5.14 14.85
N CYS A 55 -13.86 5.84 14.36
CA CYS A 55 -13.28 5.61 13.04
C CYS A 55 -11.97 4.86 13.21
N SER A 56 -11.67 3.94 12.28
CA SER A 56 -10.36 3.29 12.23
C SER A 56 -9.28 4.37 12.17
N PRO A 57 -8.33 4.43 13.12
CA PRO A 57 -7.22 5.36 13.03
C PRO A 57 -6.37 4.94 11.84
N SER A 58 -6.30 5.80 10.83
CA SER A 58 -5.33 5.66 9.76
C SER A 58 -4.46 6.90 9.82
N ASP A 59 -3.54 6.92 10.78
CA ASP A 59 -2.49 7.93 10.77
C ASP A 59 -1.64 7.67 9.52
N MET A 60 -1.81 8.53 8.52
CA MET A 60 -1.08 8.45 7.27
C MET A 60 0.42 8.63 7.50
N GLU A 61 0.82 9.36 8.55
CA GLU A 61 2.23 9.52 8.90
C GLU A 61 2.81 8.21 9.44
N GLU A 62 2.07 7.47 10.28
CA GLU A 62 2.47 6.16 10.77
C GLU A 62 2.59 5.15 9.62
N LEU A 63 1.57 5.06 8.75
CA LEU A 63 1.60 4.19 7.57
C LEU A 63 2.79 4.49 6.65
N MET A 64 3.14 5.78 6.50
CA MET A 64 4.28 6.21 5.69
C MET A 64 5.63 5.95 6.37
N LYS A 65 5.72 6.00 7.71
CA LYS A 65 6.96 5.73 8.45
C LYS A 65 7.39 4.27 8.32
N THR A 66 6.46 3.33 8.45
CA THR A 66 6.74 1.89 8.43
C THR A 66 7.32 1.40 7.10
N SER A 67 7.13 2.17 6.02
CA SER A 67 7.44 1.73 4.65
C SER A 67 8.15 2.79 3.83
N SER A 68 8.99 3.58 4.49
CA SER A 68 9.80 4.62 3.84
C SER A 68 10.83 4.04 2.87
N LEU A 69 11.10 4.77 1.78
CA LEU A 69 12.15 4.40 0.84
C LEU A 69 13.55 4.79 1.37
N PRO A 70 14.60 3.99 1.07
CA PRO A 70 14.63 2.87 0.13
C PRO A 70 14.05 1.56 0.69
N LEU A 71 13.27 0.85 -0.14
CA LEU A 71 12.82 -0.50 0.17
C LEU A 71 13.77 -1.50 -0.49
N VAL A 72 14.44 -2.31 0.32
CA VAL A 72 15.38 -3.34 -0.14
C VAL A 72 14.69 -4.70 -0.04
N SER A 73 14.68 -5.44 -1.13
CA SER A 73 14.21 -6.83 -1.22
C SER A 73 15.34 -7.70 -1.76
N LYS A 74 15.15 -9.02 -1.73
CA LYS A 74 16.12 -10.00 -2.27
C LYS A 74 16.42 -9.74 -3.75
N SER A 75 15.40 -9.47 -4.57
CA SER A 75 15.54 -9.35 -6.03
C SER A 75 15.56 -7.92 -6.57
N PHE A 76 15.10 -6.93 -5.79
CA PHE A 76 15.00 -5.55 -6.24
C PHE A 76 15.19 -4.56 -5.09
N ILE A 77 15.54 -3.32 -5.45
CA ILE A 77 15.57 -2.17 -4.56
C ILE A 77 14.70 -1.09 -5.15
N ILE A 78 13.79 -0.54 -4.34
CA ILE A 78 12.98 0.62 -4.70
C ILE A 78 13.59 1.85 -4.05
N LEU A 79 13.87 2.85 -4.87
CA LEU A 79 14.53 4.10 -4.49
C LEU A 79 13.63 5.29 -4.84
N SER A 80 13.81 6.40 -4.13
CA SER A 80 13.23 7.69 -4.50
C SER A 80 14.34 8.68 -4.81
N SER A 81 14.29 9.29 -6.00
CA SER A 81 15.18 10.40 -6.39
C SER A 81 14.39 11.42 -7.20
N ASN A 82 14.60 12.72 -6.95
CA ASN A 82 13.90 13.81 -7.65
C ASN A 82 12.35 13.65 -7.67
N LYS A 83 11.75 13.17 -6.57
CA LYS A 83 10.31 12.85 -6.45
C LYS A 83 9.80 11.77 -7.41
N GLN A 84 10.70 11.00 -8.01
CA GLN A 84 10.39 9.84 -8.84
C GLN A 84 10.82 8.56 -8.14
N VAL A 85 10.07 7.49 -8.39
CA VAL A 85 10.32 6.16 -7.84
C VAL A 85 11.02 5.32 -8.90
N TYR A 86 12.13 4.69 -8.53
CA TYR A 86 12.92 3.83 -9.38
C TYR A 86 13.01 2.44 -8.76
N ALA A 87 12.88 1.40 -9.57
CA ALA A 87 13.21 0.04 -9.19
C ALA A 87 14.51 -0.36 -9.88
N LYS A 88 15.47 -0.87 -9.12
CA LYS A 88 16.69 -1.49 -9.66
C LYS A 88 16.75 -2.96 -9.23
N PRO A 89 17.25 -3.87 -10.07
CA PRO A 89 17.57 -5.23 -9.64
C PRO A 89 18.58 -5.23 -8.49
N ASN A 90 18.40 -6.13 -7.53
CA ASN A 90 19.34 -6.39 -6.43
C ASN A 90 20.19 -7.65 -6.68
N ILE A 91 19.93 -8.35 -7.78
CA ILE A 91 20.64 -9.54 -8.24
C ILE A 91 21.27 -9.27 -9.62
N GLY A 92 22.27 -10.07 -9.98
CA GLY A 92 22.84 -10.04 -11.32
C GLY A 92 21.75 -10.29 -12.38
N SER A 93 21.67 -9.41 -13.37
CA SER A 93 20.65 -9.47 -14.43
C SER A 93 21.31 -9.72 -15.78
N THR A 94 20.78 -10.67 -16.54
CA THR A 94 21.20 -10.93 -17.93
C THR A 94 20.39 -10.04 -18.87
N LEU A 95 21.07 -9.24 -19.69
CA LEU A 95 20.45 -8.44 -20.74
C LEU A 95 20.72 -9.08 -22.10
N GLN A 96 19.66 -9.39 -22.84
CA GLN A 96 19.77 -9.81 -24.23
C GLN A 96 19.75 -8.56 -25.12
N LEU A 97 20.88 -8.24 -25.74
CA LEU A 97 21.00 -7.13 -26.67
C LEU A 97 20.87 -7.62 -28.11
N HIS A 98 19.88 -7.10 -28.84
CA HIS A 98 19.75 -7.35 -30.27
C HIS A 98 20.43 -6.21 -31.05
N LEU A 99 21.56 -6.51 -31.71
CA LEU A 99 22.34 -5.56 -32.49
C LEU A 99 21.98 -5.69 -33.97
N VAL A 100 21.46 -4.61 -34.55
CA VAL A 100 21.20 -4.51 -36.00
C VAL A 100 22.22 -3.53 -36.58
N THR A 101 22.96 -3.97 -37.59
CA THR A 101 24.00 -3.17 -38.23
C THR A 101 23.92 -3.31 -39.74
N GLU A 102 24.20 -2.23 -40.48
CA GLU A 102 24.28 -2.23 -41.93
C GLU A 102 25.74 -2.16 -42.38
N ASN A 103 26.14 -2.98 -43.36
CA ASN A 103 27.48 -2.98 -43.95
C ASN A 103 28.65 -3.19 -42.97
N MET A 104 28.43 -3.85 -41.82
CA MET A 104 29.51 -4.21 -40.89
C MET A 104 30.02 -5.63 -41.13
N LYS A 105 31.33 -5.83 -40.96
CA LYS A 105 31.99 -7.13 -40.95
C LYS A 105 32.37 -7.48 -39.51
N ILE A 106 31.82 -8.57 -38.99
CA ILE A 106 32.20 -9.10 -37.67
C ILE A 106 33.49 -9.90 -37.82
N THR A 107 34.49 -9.55 -37.02
CA THR A 107 35.77 -10.29 -36.94
C THR A 107 36.00 -10.75 -35.51
N THR A 108 36.24 -12.04 -35.34
CA THR A 108 36.49 -12.65 -34.03
C THR A 108 38.00 -12.72 -33.77
N HIS A 109 38.43 -12.17 -32.64
CA HIS A 109 39.80 -12.35 -32.13
C HIS A 109 39.75 -13.27 -30.92
N LEU A 110 40.32 -14.47 -31.07
CA LEU A 110 40.47 -15.40 -29.97
C LEU A 110 41.75 -15.06 -29.20
N SER A 111 41.60 -14.76 -27.91
CA SER A 111 42.73 -14.53 -27.02
C SER A 111 42.90 -15.75 -26.12
N ASN A 112 44.09 -16.37 -26.13
CA ASN A 112 44.43 -17.53 -25.30
C ASN A 112 44.75 -17.08 -23.87
N THR A 113 43.77 -16.50 -23.20
CA THR A 113 43.92 -16.05 -21.82
C THR A 113 43.62 -17.18 -20.87
N THR A 114 44.35 -17.23 -19.75
CA THR A 114 44.06 -18.10 -18.63
C THR A 114 43.62 -17.25 -17.45
N TYR A 115 42.75 -17.82 -16.62
CA TYR A 115 42.20 -17.16 -15.45
C TYR A 115 42.23 -18.13 -14.27
N GLU A 116 42.34 -17.54 -13.10
CA GLU A 116 42.47 -18.21 -11.82
C GLU A 116 41.43 -17.61 -10.88
N ILE A 117 40.73 -18.50 -10.18
CA ILE A 117 39.65 -18.16 -9.27
C ILE A 117 39.91 -18.85 -7.95
N GLU A 118 39.90 -18.07 -6.88
CA GLU A 118 39.91 -18.55 -5.51
C GLU A 118 38.70 -17.94 -4.79
N ILE A 119 38.07 -18.74 -3.94
CA ILE A 119 36.82 -18.35 -3.28
C ILE A 119 36.90 -18.64 -1.78
N SER A 120 36.41 -17.70 -0.97
CA SER A 120 36.25 -17.90 0.47
C SER A 120 35.03 -18.77 0.78
N ASP A 121 34.90 -19.20 2.04
CA ASP A 121 33.63 -19.72 2.52
C ASP A 121 32.57 -18.61 2.54
N LEU A 122 31.31 -19.01 2.35
CA LEU A 122 30.14 -18.15 2.33
C LEU A 122 29.75 -17.78 3.77
N ILE A 123 29.51 -16.48 4.02
CA ILE A 123 29.19 -15.93 5.35
C ILE A 123 27.96 -15.04 5.24
N GLY A 124 26.97 -15.27 6.10
CA GLY A 124 25.79 -14.40 6.20
C GLY A 124 24.55 -15.15 6.64
N CYS A 125 23.41 -14.74 6.12
CA CYS A 125 22.11 -15.30 6.49
C CYS A 125 21.37 -15.96 5.33
N TYR A 126 20.53 -16.92 5.68
CA TYR A 126 19.51 -17.46 4.77
C TYR A 126 18.15 -16.89 5.15
N ASP A 127 17.24 -16.87 4.18
CA ASP A 127 15.91 -16.26 4.25
C ASP A 127 15.84 -14.75 4.51
N CYS A 128 16.97 -14.05 4.48
CA CYS A 128 17.07 -12.61 4.72
C CYS A 128 17.30 -11.77 3.45
N VAL A 129 17.06 -10.46 3.54
CA VAL A 129 17.30 -9.46 2.48
C VAL A 129 18.79 -9.17 2.31
N THR A 130 19.58 -9.17 3.39
CA THR A 130 21.04 -8.93 3.34
C THR A 130 21.77 -10.01 2.55
N GLY A 131 21.26 -11.23 2.57
CA GLY A 131 21.84 -12.39 1.90
C GLY A 131 23.12 -12.90 2.56
N ALA A 132 23.86 -13.70 1.80
CA ALA A 132 25.13 -14.28 2.18
C ALA A 132 26.22 -13.83 1.23
N GLU A 133 27.36 -13.44 1.79
CA GLU A 133 28.48 -12.86 1.07
C GLU A 133 29.61 -13.86 0.92
N VAL A 134 30.28 -13.80 -0.22
CA VAL A 134 31.52 -14.51 -0.48
C VAL A 134 32.54 -13.61 -1.15
N SER A 135 33.80 -13.76 -0.77
CA SER A 135 34.92 -13.10 -1.42
C SER A 135 35.48 -13.99 -2.52
N LEU A 136 35.53 -13.48 -3.74
CA LEU A 136 36.08 -14.16 -4.90
C LEU A 136 37.29 -13.40 -5.44
N TYR A 137 38.46 -14.00 -5.33
CA TYR A 137 39.67 -13.52 -6.00
C TYR A 137 39.67 -14.00 -7.45
N CYS A 138 39.79 -13.07 -8.40
CA CYS A 138 39.91 -13.40 -9.82
C CYS A 138 41.12 -12.74 -10.48
N ARG A 139 41.97 -13.55 -11.12
CA ARG A 139 43.14 -13.10 -11.89
C ARG A 139 43.04 -13.55 -13.34
N SER A 140 43.44 -12.70 -14.28
CA SER A 140 43.46 -12.98 -15.73
C SER A 140 44.79 -12.54 -16.33
N ASN A 141 45.50 -13.45 -17.01
CA ASN A 141 46.78 -13.12 -17.66
C ASN A 141 46.63 -12.20 -18.89
N GLY A 142 45.42 -12.09 -19.45
CA GLY A 142 45.12 -11.32 -20.65
C GLY A 142 44.76 -9.86 -20.40
N GLY A 143 44.96 -9.38 -19.17
CA GLY A 143 44.53 -8.06 -18.73
C GLY A 143 43.13 -8.08 -18.11
N GLN A 144 42.52 -6.90 -18.05
CA GLN A 144 41.24 -6.67 -17.39
C GLN A 144 40.08 -7.26 -18.19
N THR A 145 39.25 -8.09 -17.55
CA THR A 145 38.04 -8.68 -18.13
C THR A 145 36.96 -8.86 -17.08
N ILE A 146 35.72 -9.08 -17.54
CA ILE A 146 34.60 -9.48 -16.68
C ILE A 146 34.36 -10.98 -16.86
N ALA A 147 34.25 -11.70 -15.74
CA ALA A 147 33.80 -13.08 -15.68
C ALA A 147 32.30 -13.12 -15.42
N ASN A 148 31.57 -13.91 -16.20
CA ASN A 148 30.18 -14.25 -15.91
C ASN A 148 30.14 -15.47 -15.00
N ILE A 149 29.51 -15.35 -13.84
CA ILE A 149 29.37 -16.43 -12.86
C ILE A 149 27.94 -16.95 -12.93
N GLU A 150 27.81 -18.20 -13.31
CA GLU A 150 26.54 -18.90 -13.41
C GLU A 150 26.44 -19.93 -12.27
N CYS A 151 25.47 -19.74 -11.38
CA CYS A 151 25.12 -20.69 -10.34
C CYS A 151 23.66 -21.14 -10.53
N PRO A 152 23.25 -22.30 -9.99
CA PRO A 152 21.88 -22.82 -10.11
C PRO A 152 20.76 -21.86 -9.66
N THR A 153 21.03 -20.99 -8.69
CA THR A 153 20.03 -20.09 -8.12
C THR A 153 20.09 -18.69 -8.71
N GLU A 154 21.29 -18.15 -8.90
CA GLU A 154 21.51 -16.75 -9.25
C GLU A 154 22.79 -16.57 -10.06
N ASN A 155 22.79 -15.58 -10.95
CA ASN A 155 23.97 -15.22 -11.74
C ASN A 155 24.65 -13.99 -11.14
N GLN A 156 25.97 -13.96 -11.22
CA GLN A 156 26.81 -12.88 -10.72
C GLN A 156 27.87 -12.50 -11.75
N VAL A 157 28.56 -11.38 -11.52
CA VAL A 157 29.69 -10.95 -12.35
C VAL A 157 30.88 -10.63 -11.45
N ALA A 158 32.08 -10.94 -11.95
CA ALA A 158 33.33 -10.63 -11.26
C ALA A 158 34.31 -9.92 -12.18
N LEU A 159 34.98 -8.90 -11.66
CA LEU A 159 36.11 -8.26 -12.33
C LEU A 159 37.36 -9.10 -12.12
N CYS A 160 38.07 -9.36 -13.21
CA CYS A 160 39.35 -10.08 -13.21
C CYS A 160 40.42 -9.17 -13.79
N THR A 161 41.57 -9.06 -13.12
CA THR A 161 42.68 -8.20 -13.57
C THR A 161 43.99 -9.00 -13.63
N ALA A 162 45.02 -8.43 -14.25
CA ALA A 162 46.35 -9.06 -14.32
C ALA A 162 46.99 -9.27 -12.95
N ASN A 163 46.75 -8.35 -12.01
CA ASN A 163 47.27 -8.43 -10.64
C ASN A 163 46.32 -9.18 -9.70
N GLY A 164 45.17 -9.62 -10.20
CA GLY A 164 44.09 -10.15 -9.40
C GLY A 164 43.21 -9.07 -8.79
N HIS A 165 41.93 -9.39 -8.61
CA HIS A 165 40.95 -8.50 -7.99
C HIS A 165 40.07 -9.27 -7.03
N LEU A 166 39.80 -8.68 -5.86
CA LEU A 166 38.92 -9.24 -4.86
C LEU A 166 37.50 -8.72 -5.08
N ASN A 167 36.62 -9.62 -5.51
CA ASN A 167 35.21 -9.37 -5.74
C ASN A 167 34.41 -9.76 -4.51
N LYS A 168 33.37 -8.98 -4.23
CA LYS A 168 32.40 -9.25 -3.16
C LYS A 168 31.09 -9.62 -3.82
N LEU A 169 30.70 -10.89 -3.70
CA LEU A 169 29.49 -11.43 -4.31
C LEU A 169 28.46 -11.70 -3.21
N VAL A 170 27.20 -11.38 -3.47
CA VAL A 170 26.09 -11.61 -2.54
C VAL A 170 25.09 -12.55 -3.19
N PHE A 171 24.71 -13.59 -2.47
CA PHE A 171 23.76 -14.61 -2.91
C PHE A 171 22.62 -14.73 -1.90
N HIS A 172 21.42 -15.02 -2.39
CA HIS A 172 20.26 -15.27 -1.53
C HIS A 172 19.89 -16.75 -1.52
N PHE A 173 19.79 -17.32 -0.32
CA PHE A 173 19.46 -18.73 -0.12
C PHE A 173 18.26 -18.91 0.80
N ALA A 174 17.53 -20.01 0.62
CA ALA A 174 16.41 -20.43 1.46
C ALA A 174 16.78 -21.50 2.49
N THR A 175 18.03 -21.97 2.49
CA THR A 175 18.51 -23.06 3.35
C THR A 175 19.79 -22.69 4.08
N SER A 176 20.05 -23.32 5.23
CA SER A 176 21.21 -23.01 6.06
C SER A 176 22.52 -23.63 5.59
N ILE A 177 22.49 -24.82 4.98
CA ILE A 177 23.70 -25.52 4.52
C ILE A 177 23.80 -25.38 3.00
N ILE A 178 24.84 -24.70 2.54
CA ILE A 178 25.07 -24.43 1.12
C ILE A 178 26.30 -25.21 0.64
N SER A 179 26.15 -25.88 -0.50
CA SER A 179 27.25 -26.51 -1.24
C SER A 179 26.84 -26.62 -2.70
N THR A 180 27.14 -25.58 -3.47
CA THR A 180 26.63 -25.40 -4.82
C THR A 180 27.79 -25.19 -5.79
N GLU A 181 27.79 -25.91 -6.91
CA GLU A 181 28.77 -25.73 -7.98
C GLU A 181 28.35 -24.57 -8.90
N CYS A 182 29.29 -23.70 -9.19
CA CYS A 182 29.13 -22.57 -10.11
C CYS A 182 30.17 -22.64 -11.22
N ILE A 183 29.86 -22.00 -12.35
CA ILE A 183 30.73 -21.90 -13.52
C ILE A 183 31.05 -20.43 -13.77
N ALA A 184 32.34 -20.08 -13.75
CA ALA A 184 32.82 -18.79 -14.21
C ALA A 184 33.26 -18.88 -15.68
N SER A 185 32.74 -18.00 -16.52
CA SER A 185 33.04 -17.91 -17.94
C SER A 185 33.74 -16.60 -18.28
N CYS A 186 34.90 -16.71 -18.92
CA CYS A 186 35.73 -15.61 -19.41
C CYS A 186 36.07 -15.82 -20.90
N PRO A 187 36.60 -14.82 -21.62
CA PRO A 187 37.09 -15.00 -22.99
C PRO A 187 38.13 -16.12 -23.14
N GLY A 188 38.86 -16.44 -22.07
CA GLY A 188 39.87 -17.49 -22.01
C GLY A 188 39.36 -18.91 -21.68
N GLY A 189 38.07 -19.08 -21.41
CA GLY A 189 37.45 -20.39 -21.09
C GLY A 189 36.51 -20.36 -19.88
N THR A 190 36.16 -21.55 -19.39
CA THR A 190 35.32 -21.75 -18.18
C THR A 190 36.01 -22.49 -17.01
N VAL A 191 35.89 -21.99 -15.77
CA VAL A 191 36.35 -22.66 -14.52
C VAL A 191 35.15 -23.01 -13.66
N ARG A 192 35.16 -24.22 -13.09
CA ARG A 192 34.18 -24.68 -12.10
C ARG A 192 34.74 -24.44 -10.71
N PHE A 193 33.89 -23.96 -9.80
CA PHE A 193 34.21 -23.78 -8.39
C PHE A 193 32.97 -24.03 -7.53
N THR A 194 33.18 -24.25 -6.24
CA THR A 194 32.08 -24.56 -5.30
C THR A 194 31.91 -23.44 -4.29
N VAL A 195 30.70 -22.89 -4.21
CA VAL A 195 30.28 -21.98 -3.13
C VAL A 195 29.75 -22.85 -2.00
N LYS A 196 30.34 -22.73 -0.81
CA LYS A 196 29.95 -23.52 0.36
C LYS A 196 29.97 -22.68 1.64
N GLY A 197 29.12 -23.03 2.59
CA GLY A 197 29.09 -22.40 3.91
C GLY A 197 27.85 -22.77 4.71
N THR A 198 27.85 -22.38 5.98
CA THR A 198 26.73 -22.56 6.90
C THR A 198 26.20 -21.19 7.30
N LEU A 199 24.94 -20.92 6.95
CA LEU A 199 24.28 -19.63 7.11
C LEU A 199 23.41 -19.58 8.36
N GLN A 200 23.25 -18.37 8.89
CA GLN A 200 22.41 -18.12 10.06
C GLN A 200 20.98 -17.78 9.64
N PHE A 201 19.99 -18.26 10.39
CA PHE A 201 18.60 -17.90 10.13
C PHE A 201 18.32 -16.47 10.59
N VAL A 202 17.70 -15.66 9.73
CA VAL A 202 17.17 -14.35 10.10
C VAL A 202 15.77 -14.22 9.51
N ASN A 203 14.79 -13.91 10.37
CA ASN A 203 13.42 -13.64 9.95
C ASN A 203 13.20 -12.13 9.88
N ASP A 204 13.23 -11.58 8.66
CA ASP A 204 13.03 -10.14 8.43
C ASP A 204 11.59 -9.68 8.75
N ASN A 205 10.62 -10.60 8.87
CA ASN A 205 9.24 -10.27 9.23
C ASN A 205 9.07 -9.88 10.72
N LEU A 206 10.08 -10.07 11.56
CA LEU A 206 10.05 -9.65 12.97
C LEU A 206 10.37 -8.15 13.18
N LEU A 207 10.63 -7.41 12.10
CA LEU A 207 10.80 -5.95 12.12
C LEU A 207 9.51 -5.19 11.81
N GLU A 208 8.40 -5.88 11.53
CA GLU A 208 7.06 -5.27 11.46
C GLU A 208 6.54 -5.05 12.89
N GLY A 209 6.79 -3.84 13.41
CA GLY A 209 6.53 -3.46 14.80
C GLY A 209 5.09 -3.69 15.28
N ASP A 210 4.99 -4.11 16.54
CA ASP A 210 3.76 -4.24 17.33
C ASP A 210 2.85 -3.01 17.18
N THR A 211 1.67 -3.19 16.55
CA THR A 211 0.57 -2.22 16.57
C THR A 211 0.04 -2.05 17.99
N LYS A 212 0.49 -0.99 18.69
CA LYS A 212 -0.19 -0.47 19.88
C LYS A 212 -1.33 0.43 19.44
N SER A 213 -2.56 -0.05 19.63
CA SER A 213 -3.78 0.75 19.44
C SER A 213 -3.86 1.83 20.53
N GLU A 214 -3.46 3.06 20.23
CA GLU A 214 -3.77 4.23 21.07
C GLU A 214 -5.18 4.75 20.76
N THR A 215 -6.05 4.72 21.77
CA THR A 215 -7.35 5.38 21.77
C THR A 215 -7.17 6.89 21.81
N VAL A 216 -7.46 7.58 20.70
CA VAL A 216 -7.56 9.04 20.66
C VAL A 216 -8.93 9.47 21.18
N THR A 217 -9.00 9.88 22.44
CA THR A 217 -10.19 10.54 23.02
C THR A 217 -10.14 12.02 22.67
N ARG A 218 -10.99 12.48 21.74
CA ARG A 218 -11.15 13.91 21.46
C ARG A 218 -12.40 14.41 22.17
N ASN A 219 -12.21 15.16 23.26
CA ASN A 219 -13.29 15.92 23.91
C ASN A 219 -13.67 17.10 23.00
N THR A 220 -14.75 16.96 22.24
CA THR A 220 -15.37 18.08 21.54
C THR A 220 -16.14 18.95 22.54
N THR A 221 -15.59 20.12 22.85
CA THR A 221 -16.38 21.25 23.35
C THR A 221 -17.43 21.60 22.30
N LYS A 222 -18.69 21.69 22.73
CA LYS A 222 -19.86 21.98 21.89
C LYS A 222 -19.72 23.37 21.27
N ASP A 223 -19.32 23.43 20.01
CA ASP A 223 -19.47 24.63 19.18
C ASP A 223 -20.86 24.58 18.54
N ILE A 224 -21.75 25.47 18.97
CA ILE A 224 -23.19 25.49 18.62
C ILE A 224 -23.44 26.38 17.39
N SER A 225 -22.46 26.49 16.50
CA SER A 225 -22.57 27.26 15.25
C SER A 225 -23.49 26.60 14.20
N PHE A 226 -23.91 25.35 14.42
CA PHE A 226 -24.80 24.60 13.52
C PHE A 226 -26.28 25.02 13.57
N LEU A 227 -26.70 25.83 14.55
CA LEU A 227 -28.10 26.29 14.64
C LEU A 227 -28.46 27.40 13.63
N GLY A 228 -27.51 27.86 12.81
CA GLY A 228 -27.74 28.86 11.76
C GLY A 228 -28.47 28.32 10.52
N ASP A 229 -28.35 27.03 10.22
CA ASP A 229 -28.82 26.44 8.94
C ASP A 229 -30.16 25.67 9.05
N LEU A 230 -30.81 25.71 10.22
CA LEU A 230 -32.14 25.10 10.41
C LEU A 230 -33.29 25.67 9.55
N PRO A 231 -33.31 26.95 9.10
CA PRO A 231 -34.48 27.46 8.37
C PRO A 231 -34.63 26.90 6.95
N GLU A 232 -33.56 26.51 6.26
CA GLU A 232 -33.65 26.02 4.87
C GLU A 232 -34.07 24.55 4.77
N LEU A 233 -33.66 23.72 5.73
CA LEU A 233 -33.94 22.28 5.72
C LEU A 233 -35.41 21.96 6.05
N VAL A 234 -36.07 22.81 6.83
CA VAL A 234 -37.50 22.66 7.16
C VAL A 234 -38.38 23.02 5.95
N ILE A 235 -37.96 23.97 5.10
CA ILE A 235 -38.71 24.39 3.92
C ILE A 235 -38.64 23.31 2.81
N ASP A 236 -37.52 22.61 2.65
CA ASP A 236 -37.39 21.53 1.64
C ASP A 236 -38.12 20.23 2.05
N VAL A 237 -38.30 19.99 3.36
CA VAL A 237 -39.08 18.84 3.85
C VAL A 237 -40.58 19.11 3.74
N LEU A 238 -41.04 20.34 3.95
CA LEU A 238 -42.45 20.73 3.79
C LEU A 238 -42.91 20.72 2.33
N SER A 239 -42.03 21.00 1.36
CA SER A 239 -42.38 21.03 -0.06
C SER A 239 -42.51 19.63 -0.71
N LYS A 240 -42.05 18.58 -0.03
CA LYS A 240 -42.08 17.18 -0.53
C LYS A 240 -43.17 16.32 0.09
N ILE A 241 -44.00 16.87 0.98
CA ILE A 241 -45.17 16.16 1.49
C ILE A 241 -46.30 16.30 0.45
N PRO A 242 -46.80 15.20 -0.14
CA PRO A 242 -47.85 15.29 -1.14
C PRO A 242 -49.13 15.89 -0.53
N ASP A 243 -49.71 16.87 -1.23
CA ASP A 243 -50.93 17.64 -0.86
C ASP A 243 -52.12 16.77 -0.40
N PHE A 244 -52.12 15.49 -0.77
CA PHE A 244 -53.12 14.50 -0.39
C PHE A 244 -53.25 14.34 1.14
N PHE A 245 -52.16 14.45 1.90
CA PHE A 245 -52.21 14.25 3.36
C PHE A 245 -52.90 15.41 4.07
N PHE A 246 -52.64 16.65 3.64
CA PHE A 246 -53.29 17.85 4.20
C PHE A 246 -54.78 17.90 3.85
N ILE A 247 -55.16 17.57 2.61
CA ILE A 247 -56.56 17.54 2.18
C ILE A 247 -57.34 16.46 2.97
N ALA A 248 -56.75 15.27 3.17
CA ALA A 248 -57.40 14.20 3.93
C ALA A 248 -57.62 14.56 5.41
N VAL A 249 -56.65 15.23 6.04
CA VAL A 249 -56.77 15.68 7.44
C VAL A 249 -57.84 16.76 7.58
N LEU A 250 -57.85 17.76 6.69
CA LEU A 250 -58.87 18.81 6.69
C LEU A 250 -60.28 18.24 6.48
N PHE A 251 -60.45 17.27 5.60
CA PHE A 251 -61.75 16.62 5.37
C PHE A 251 -62.26 15.89 6.61
N ARG A 252 -61.38 15.22 7.38
CA ARG A 252 -61.77 14.57 8.65
C ARG A 252 -62.19 15.57 9.72
N ILE A 253 -61.55 16.74 9.78
CA ILE A 253 -61.91 17.80 10.73
C ILE A 253 -63.30 18.36 10.40
N VAL A 254 -63.60 18.61 9.11
CA VAL A 254 -64.92 19.10 8.69
C VAL A 254 -66.02 18.08 8.99
N LEU A 255 -65.77 16.78 8.78
CA LEU A 255 -66.72 15.72 9.16
C LEU A 255 -66.98 15.66 10.67
N LEU A 256 -65.95 15.87 11.50
CA LEU A 256 -66.11 15.92 12.95
C LEU A 256 -66.96 17.13 13.38
N ILE A 257 -66.69 18.31 12.83
CA ILE A 257 -67.44 19.53 13.16
C ILE A 257 -68.90 19.41 12.74
N THR A 258 -69.18 18.87 11.55
CA THR A 258 -70.55 18.66 11.07
C THR A 258 -71.31 17.61 11.91
N ALA A 259 -70.64 16.54 12.34
CA ALA A 259 -71.24 15.56 13.25
C ALA A 259 -71.56 16.16 14.63
N ILE A 260 -70.70 17.03 15.17
CA ILE A 260 -70.94 17.73 16.44
C ILE A 260 -72.13 18.69 16.31
N LEU A 261 -72.22 19.44 15.20
CA LEU A 261 -73.34 20.34 14.92
C LEU A 261 -74.67 19.60 14.76
N LEU A 262 -74.69 18.45 14.07
CA LEU A 262 -75.89 17.61 13.96
C LEU A 262 -76.33 17.08 15.33
N ASN A 263 -75.39 16.64 16.16
CA ASN A 263 -75.71 16.19 17.51
C ASN A 263 -76.28 17.34 18.36
N ALA A 264 -75.72 18.54 18.26
CA ALA A 264 -76.26 19.72 18.95
C ALA A 264 -77.68 20.08 18.48
N LEU A 265 -77.95 20.00 17.18
CA LEU A 265 -79.29 20.21 16.60
C LEU A 265 -80.30 19.14 17.03
N CYS A 266 -79.88 17.86 17.10
CA CYS A 266 -80.72 16.79 17.63
C CYS A 266 -81.06 16.99 19.12
N ILE A 267 -80.09 17.45 19.92
CA ILE A 267 -80.32 17.76 21.35
C ILE A 267 -81.28 18.93 21.49
N LEU A 268 -81.15 19.99 20.67
CA LEU A 268 -82.12 21.09 20.66
C LEU A 268 -83.52 20.64 20.23
N SER A 269 -83.62 19.77 19.21
CA SER A 269 -84.91 19.23 18.76
C SER A 269 -85.58 18.37 19.84
N TRP A 270 -84.81 17.61 20.63
CA TRP A 270 -85.32 16.81 21.75
C TRP A 270 -85.84 17.71 22.89
N TYR A 271 -85.12 18.79 23.18
CA TYR A 271 -85.51 19.77 24.20
C TYR A 271 -86.80 20.51 23.83
N VAL A 272 -87.00 20.85 22.55
CA VAL A 272 -88.22 21.54 22.08
C VAL A 272 -89.43 20.59 22.08
N LEU A 273 -89.26 19.29 21.77
CA LEU A 273 -90.34 18.31 21.82
C LEU A 273 -90.77 17.91 23.25
N SER A 274 -89.91 18.12 24.24
CA SER A 274 -90.20 17.79 25.65
C SER A 274 -90.97 18.88 26.39
N PHE A 275 -91.27 20.01 25.73
CA PHE A 275 -91.93 21.18 26.30
C PHE A 275 -93.22 21.59 25.57
N LEU A 276 -93.76 20.74 24.68
CA LEU A 276 -95.06 20.92 24.02
C LEU A 276 -96.07 19.87 24.50
#